data_AF-A0A1H9WJJ4-F1
#
_entry.id   AF-A0A1H9WJJ4-F1
#
_cell.length_a   1.000
_cell.length_b   1.000
_cell.length_c   1.000
_cell.angle_alpha   90.00
_cell.angle_beta   90.00
_cell.angle_gamma   90.00
#
_symmetry.space_group_name_H-M   'P 1'
#
loop_
_entity.id
_entity.type
_entity.pdbx_description
1 polymer ?
#
loop_
_entity_poly.entity_id
_entity_poly.type
_entity_poly.pdbx_seq_one_letter_code
_entity_poly.pdbx_strand_id
1 'polypeptide(L)'
;MQKNKVIILIAGSVILLILSTIMFILERDNQAGNTTEPEVGVTNENQLGEEAEPGDETVTPQNEGDQSNEAAGDLNGEEEEDLRENAQEAISKSSVNENETDMSEQTLFNHSVLYRTYQMFDEDSLIDEEDIEQDAEWISVELMGWHDHASREYGFEYSDDDFVNYVEQENFLEEDTHTIILLEELAETNRNLYKRQLEIHFIKQFIWESIKEDVASEAGEETDLSDENYQQLFYSFEQEVIEELIENNPSLFEEN
;
A
#
# COMPACT_ATOMS: atom_id res chain seq x y z
N MET A 1 16.71 47.90 -1.86
CA MET A 1 15.72 46.80 -1.69
C MET A 1 16.33 45.40 -1.76
N GLN A 2 17.47 45.16 -2.41
CA GLN A 2 18.07 43.80 -2.51
C GLN A 2 18.77 43.29 -1.23
N LYS A 3 19.32 44.15 -0.36
CA LYS A 3 20.10 43.72 0.81
C LYS A 3 19.26 43.07 1.91
N ASN A 4 18.00 43.46 2.08
CA ASN A 4 17.13 42.89 3.11
C ASN A 4 16.61 41.49 2.72
N LYS A 5 16.44 41.22 1.41
CA LYS A 5 16.01 39.90 0.92
C LYS A 5 17.10 38.84 1.13
N VAL A 6 18.37 39.20 0.93
CA VAL A 6 19.51 38.29 1.16
C VAL A 6 19.67 37.95 2.64
N ILE A 7 19.42 38.90 3.55
CA ILE A 7 19.51 38.66 5.00
C ILE A 7 18.39 37.71 5.47
N ILE A 8 17.18 37.84 4.92
CA ILE A 8 16.06 36.94 5.25
C ILE A 8 16.35 35.51 4.75
N LEU A 9 16.93 35.38 3.55
CA LEU A 9 17.25 34.07 2.97
C LEU A 9 18.35 33.37 3.78
N ILE A 10 19.40 34.11 4.18
CA ILE A 10 20.45 33.58 5.06
C ILE A 10 19.88 33.20 6.43
N ALA A 11 18.97 34.00 7.00
CA ALA A 11 18.33 33.68 8.27
C ALA A 11 17.47 32.42 8.18
N GLY A 12 16.74 32.23 7.08
CA GLY A 12 15.95 31.01 6.83
C GLY A 12 16.82 29.75 6.73
N SER A 13 17.92 29.81 5.97
CA SER A 13 18.85 28.67 5.86
C SER A 13 19.51 28.29 7.19
N VAL A 14 19.82 29.27 8.05
CA VAL A 14 20.38 29.00 9.38
C VAL A 14 19.34 28.33 10.29
N ILE A 15 18.08 28.74 10.22
CA ILE A 15 17.00 28.12 11.00
C ILE A 15 16.77 26.67 10.56
N LEU A 16 16.76 26.40 9.25
CA LEU A 16 16.61 25.05 8.72
C LEU A 16 17.77 24.12 9.14
N LEU A 17 19.00 24.63 9.15
CA LEU A 17 20.16 23.87 9.61
C LEU A 17 20.07 23.49 11.09
N ILE A 18 19.58 24.41 11.93
CA ILE A 18 19.37 24.16 13.36
C ILE A 18 18.26 23.13 13.56
N LEU A 19 17.14 23.24 12.85
CA LEU A 19 16.03 22.28 12.92
C LEU A 19 16.45 20.88 12.49
N SER A 20 17.20 20.76 11.39
CA SER A 20 17.75 19.48 10.92
C SER A 20 18.70 18.85 11.96
N THR A 21 19.53 19.67 12.62
CA THR A 21 20.43 19.18 13.68
C THR A 21 19.65 18.70 14.91
N ILE A 22 18.55 19.36 15.27
CA ILE A 22 17.69 18.95 16.39
C ILE A 22 16.97 17.64 16.07
N MET A 23 16.45 17.50 14.85
CA MET A 23 15.78 16.28 14.38
C MET A 23 16.71 15.07 14.47
N PHE A 24 17.95 15.21 13.99
CA PHE A 24 18.97 14.15 14.08
C PHE A 24 19.33 13.76 15.52
N ILE A 25 19.29 14.70 16.49
CA ILE A 25 19.54 14.40 17.90
C ILE A 25 18.34 13.66 18.52
N LEU A 26 17.11 14.07 18.20
CA LEU A 26 15.90 13.41 18.70
C LEU A 26 15.76 11.98 18.17
N GLU A 27 16.10 11.76 16.90
CA GLU A 27 16.08 10.45 16.27
C GLU A 27 17.13 9.50 16.88
N ARG A 28 18.28 10.04 17.26
CA ARG A 28 19.33 9.30 17.96
C ARG A 28 18.95 8.91 19.40
N ASP A 29 18.21 9.76 20.12
CA ASP A 29 17.77 9.43 21.49
C ASP A 29 16.58 8.44 21.51
N ASN A 30 15.78 8.37 20.44
CA ASN A 30 14.67 7.42 20.32
C ASN A 30 15.10 5.98 19.96
N GLN A 31 16.33 5.74 19.48
CA GLN A 31 16.83 4.40 19.16
C GLN A 31 17.52 3.67 20.34
N ALA A 32 17.68 4.29 21.51
CA ALA A 32 18.41 3.70 22.64
C ALA A 32 17.54 2.96 23.68
N GLY A 33 16.24 2.79 23.44
CA GLY A 33 15.30 2.30 24.44
C GLY A 33 14.28 1.31 23.92
N ASN A 34 14.74 0.15 23.40
CA ASN A 34 14.00 -1.11 23.43
C ASN A 34 14.90 -2.26 22.97
N THR A 35 15.71 -2.78 23.89
CA THR A 35 16.35 -4.10 23.74
C THR A 35 15.80 -4.96 24.88
N THR A 36 14.73 -5.69 24.61
CA THR A 36 14.25 -6.75 25.50
C THR A 36 15.01 -8.02 25.12
N GLU A 37 15.91 -8.47 26.00
CA GLU A 37 16.55 -9.79 25.93
C GLU A 37 15.49 -10.91 25.93
N PRO A 38 15.65 -11.99 25.15
CA PRO A 38 14.89 -13.22 25.36
C PRO A 38 15.54 -14.04 26.48
N GLU A 39 14.86 -14.14 27.61
CA GLU A 39 15.25 -15.03 28.72
C GLU A 39 14.98 -16.49 28.31
N VAL A 40 16.07 -17.21 28.01
CA VAL A 40 16.05 -18.67 27.81
C VAL A 40 15.94 -19.36 29.16
N GLY A 41 14.77 -19.91 29.45
CA GLY A 41 14.51 -20.73 30.64
C GLY A 41 13.93 -22.10 30.27
N VAL A 42 14.76 -23.05 29.84
CA VAL A 42 14.41 -24.47 29.79
C VAL A 42 15.05 -25.17 30.98
N THR A 43 14.24 -25.72 31.89
CA THR A 43 14.58 -26.99 32.56
C THR A 43 13.33 -27.74 32.98
N ASN A 44 13.14 -28.89 32.33
CA ASN A 44 12.23 -29.96 32.70
C ASN A 44 12.72 -30.65 33.97
N GLU A 45 11.83 -30.93 34.92
CA GLU A 45 11.91 -32.13 35.78
C GLU A 45 10.52 -32.72 36.05
N ASN A 46 10.36 -33.98 35.63
CA ASN A 46 9.23 -34.86 35.87
C ASN A 46 9.07 -35.19 37.36
N GLN A 47 7.82 -35.25 37.85
CA GLN A 47 7.43 -36.23 38.87
C GLN A 47 5.94 -36.59 38.78
N LEU A 48 5.67 -37.88 38.62
CA LEU A 48 4.34 -38.51 38.67
C LEU A 48 3.78 -38.53 40.10
N GLY A 49 2.45 -38.43 40.20
CA GLY A 49 1.67 -38.83 41.38
C GLY A 49 0.17 -38.78 41.08
N GLU A 50 -0.42 -39.95 40.92
CA GLU A 50 -1.83 -40.22 40.58
C GLU A 50 -2.63 -40.47 41.87
N GLU A 51 -3.81 -39.85 42.04
CA GLU A 51 -4.96 -40.42 42.79
C GLU A 51 -6.26 -39.58 42.58
N ALA A 52 -7.35 -40.26 42.23
CA ALA A 52 -8.75 -39.78 42.18
C ALA A 52 -9.33 -39.74 43.63
N GLU A 53 -10.40 -39.03 44.03
CA GLU A 53 -11.73 -38.77 43.44
C GLU A 53 -12.45 -37.66 44.32
N PRO A 54 -13.78 -37.40 44.29
CA PRO A 54 -14.39 -36.17 43.78
C PRO A 54 -15.17 -35.30 44.81
N GLY A 55 -15.55 -34.09 44.36
CA GLY A 55 -16.68 -33.31 44.88
C GLY A 55 -16.35 -32.19 45.86
N ASP A 56 -16.53 -30.92 45.45
CA ASP A 56 -17.64 -30.07 45.93
C ASP A 56 -17.59 -28.70 45.22
N GLU A 57 -18.76 -28.12 45.03
CA GLU A 57 -19.10 -26.89 44.32
C GLU A 57 -18.33 -25.66 44.83
N THR A 58 -17.86 -24.76 43.95
CA THR A 58 -18.27 -23.34 43.96
C THR A 58 -17.63 -22.46 42.86
N VAL A 59 -18.51 -21.67 42.23
CA VAL A 59 -18.33 -20.33 41.63
C VAL A 59 -17.61 -20.22 40.29
N THR A 60 -18.43 -20.13 39.24
CA THR A 60 -18.13 -19.53 37.94
C THR A 60 -17.97 -18.01 38.09
N PRO A 61 -16.84 -17.41 37.70
CA PRO A 61 -16.80 -16.02 37.29
C PRO A 61 -17.08 -15.97 35.79
N GLN A 62 -18.26 -15.44 35.49
CA GLN A 62 -18.63 -14.86 34.21
C GLN A 62 -17.52 -13.89 33.77
N ASN A 63 -16.73 -14.27 32.76
CA ASN A 63 -15.81 -13.35 32.12
C ASN A 63 -16.45 -12.93 30.80
N GLU A 64 -17.09 -11.75 30.86
CA GLU A 64 -17.27 -10.89 29.70
C GLU A 64 -15.89 -10.66 29.10
N GLY A 65 -15.72 -11.16 27.88
CA GLY A 65 -14.51 -11.08 27.10
C GLY A 65 -14.91 -11.27 25.65
N ASP A 66 -15.86 -10.44 25.23
CA ASP A 66 -16.07 -10.10 23.84
C ASP A 66 -14.78 -9.41 23.38
N GLN A 67 -13.84 -10.20 22.88
CA GLN A 67 -12.77 -9.70 22.04
C GLN A 67 -13.27 -9.87 20.61
N SER A 68 -14.21 -9.01 20.24
CA SER A 68 -14.30 -8.53 18.88
C SER A 68 -12.91 -8.02 18.50
N ASN A 69 -12.34 -8.58 17.43
CA ASN A 69 -11.23 -8.00 16.70
C ASN A 69 -11.55 -6.52 16.45
N GLU A 70 -10.91 -5.63 17.21
CA GLU A 70 -10.77 -4.23 16.86
C GLU A 70 -9.74 -4.17 15.73
N ALA A 71 -10.21 -4.32 14.49
CA ALA A 71 -9.42 -4.18 13.27
C ALA A 71 -10.32 -3.64 12.15
N ALA A 72 -10.70 -2.38 12.31
CA ALA A 72 -11.20 -1.43 11.32
C ALA A 72 -11.46 -0.16 12.14
N GLY A 73 -10.97 1.01 11.70
CA GLY A 73 -11.32 2.26 12.37
C GLY A 73 -12.85 2.35 12.47
N ASP A 74 -13.39 2.43 13.69
CA ASP A 74 -14.83 2.54 13.96
C ASP A 74 -15.29 3.91 13.45
N LEU A 75 -15.54 3.99 12.13
CA LEU A 75 -16.18 5.13 11.52
C LEU A 75 -17.55 5.27 12.17
N ASN A 76 -17.91 6.50 12.51
CA ASN A 76 -19.27 6.75 12.91
C ASN A 76 -20.18 6.54 11.67
N GLY A 77 -21.40 6.05 11.88
CA GLY A 77 -22.27 5.69 10.74
C GLY A 77 -22.68 6.85 9.81
N GLU A 78 -22.43 8.10 10.19
CA GLU A 78 -22.67 9.28 9.32
C GLU A 78 -21.49 9.47 8.35
N GLU A 79 -20.26 9.32 8.84
CA GLU A 79 -19.02 9.39 8.05
C GLU A 79 -18.92 8.26 7.01
N GLU A 80 -19.34 7.03 7.35
CA GLU A 80 -19.42 5.93 6.38
C GLU A 80 -20.46 6.21 5.28
N GLU A 81 -21.61 6.82 5.62
CA GLU A 81 -22.65 7.17 4.65
C GLU A 81 -22.15 8.24 3.65
N ASP A 82 -21.44 9.26 4.15
CA ASP A 82 -20.82 10.29 3.32
C ASP A 82 -19.77 9.69 2.36
N LEU A 83 -18.91 8.78 2.84
CA LEU A 83 -17.92 8.09 2.02
C LEU A 83 -18.56 7.22 0.93
N ARG A 84 -19.67 6.54 1.24
CA ARG A 84 -20.43 5.78 0.24
C ARG A 84 -21.07 6.69 -0.81
N GLU A 85 -21.64 7.83 -0.39
CA GLU A 85 -22.19 8.81 -1.34
C GLU A 85 -21.10 9.34 -2.28
N ASN A 86 -19.92 9.66 -1.73
CA ASN A 86 -18.76 10.09 -2.52
C ASN A 86 -18.27 9.01 -3.50
N ALA A 87 -18.22 7.75 -3.08
CA ALA A 87 -17.85 6.63 -3.95
C ALA A 87 -18.86 6.47 -5.10
N GLN A 88 -20.16 6.51 -4.81
CA GLN A 88 -21.21 6.43 -5.82
C GLN A 88 -21.17 7.61 -6.78
N GLU A 89 -20.91 8.82 -6.29
CA GLU A 89 -20.74 10.00 -7.13
C GLU A 89 -19.52 9.85 -8.05
N ALA A 90 -18.37 9.42 -7.54
CA ALA A 90 -17.16 9.18 -8.32
C ALA A 90 -17.40 8.12 -9.42
N ILE A 91 -18.02 6.99 -9.07
CA ILE A 91 -18.39 5.93 -10.02
C ILE A 91 -19.28 6.49 -11.12
N SER A 92 -20.29 7.27 -10.78
CA SER A 92 -21.25 7.84 -11.73
C SER A 92 -20.63 8.85 -12.72
N LYS A 93 -19.56 9.54 -12.31
CA LYS A 93 -18.81 10.51 -13.11
C LYS A 93 -17.73 9.86 -13.96
N SER A 94 -17.27 8.68 -13.57
CA SER A 94 -16.17 7.99 -14.24
C SER A 94 -16.57 7.39 -15.59
N SER A 95 -15.57 7.14 -16.44
CA SER A 95 -15.74 6.46 -17.73
C SER A 95 -15.43 4.96 -17.67
N VAL A 96 -15.46 4.36 -16.46
CA VAL A 96 -15.17 2.93 -16.29
C VAL A 96 -16.19 2.07 -17.01
N ASN A 97 -15.71 1.00 -17.65
CA ASN A 97 -16.53 0.14 -18.49
C ASN A 97 -16.65 -1.25 -17.89
N GLU A 98 -17.86 -1.58 -17.46
CA GLU A 98 -18.22 -2.88 -16.88
C GLU A 98 -17.91 -4.10 -17.75
N ASN A 99 -17.77 -3.91 -19.07
CA ASN A 99 -17.50 -4.99 -20.02
C ASN A 99 -16.01 -5.15 -20.34
N GLU A 100 -15.14 -4.26 -19.86
CA GLU A 100 -13.70 -4.42 -20.01
C GLU A 100 -13.20 -5.50 -19.05
N THR A 101 -12.62 -6.55 -19.64
CA THR A 101 -12.09 -7.70 -18.90
C THR A 101 -10.58 -7.70 -18.79
N ASP A 102 -9.92 -6.99 -19.70
CA ASP A 102 -8.48 -7.09 -19.92
C ASP A 102 -7.77 -5.90 -19.26
N MET A 103 -6.54 -6.13 -18.80
CA MET A 103 -5.72 -5.07 -18.22
C MET A 103 -5.10 -4.33 -19.38
N SER A 104 -5.49 -3.07 -19.56
CA SER A 104 -4.97 -2.21 -20.60
C SER A 104 -4.69 -0.83 -20.03
N GLU A 105 -3.79 -0.08 -20.67
CA GLU A 105 -3.48 1.30 -20.30
C GLU A 105 -4.75 2.15 -20.17
N GLN A 106 -5.69 2.04 -21.12
CA GLN A 106 -6.95 2.78 -21.09
C GLN A 106 -7.84 2.39 -19.90
N THR A 107 -7.89 1.09 -19.56
CA THR A 107 -8.66 0.59 -18.42
C THR A 107 -8.03 1.09 -17.11
N LEU A 108 -6.70 1.02 -16.99
CA LEU A 108 -5.97 1.55 -15.84
C LEU A 108 -6.13 3.07 -15.71
N PHE A 109 -6.12 3.81 -16.82
CA PHE A 109 -6.38 5.24 -16.86
C PHE A 109 -7.77 5.56 -16.31
N ASN A 110 -8.81 4.91 -16.82
CA ASN A 110 -10.19 5.14 -16.38
C ASN A 110 -10.39 4.86 -14.89
N HIS A 111 -9.77 3.79 -14.38
CA HIS A 111 -9.81 3.43 -12.96
C HIS A 111 -8.95 4.36 -12.09
N SER A 112 -7.86 4.90 -12.63
CA SER A 112 -7.05 5.91 -11.95
C SER A 112 -7.79 7.23 -11.83
N VAL A 113 -8.50 7.67 -12.90
CA VAL A 113 -9.39 8.84 -12.86
C VAL A 113 -10.48 8.64 -11.82
N LEU A 114 -11.13 7.46 -11.79
CA LEU A 114 -12.13 7.13 -10.77
C LEU A 114 -11.56 7.30 -9.36
N TYR A 115 -10.41 6.69 -9.09
CA TYR A 115 -9.79 6.73 -7.77
C TYR A 115 -9.41 8.16 -7.36
N ARG A 116 -8.78 8.92 -8.25
CA ARG A 116 -8.42 10.32 -8.00
C ARG A 116 -9.64 11.21 -7.78
N THR A 117 -10.71 10.99 -8.54
CA THR A 117 -11.99 11.69 -8.36
C THR A 117 -12.58 11.38 -6.99
N TYR A 118 -12.52 10.12 -6.56
CA TYR A 118 -12.99 9.72 -5.24
C TYR A 118 -12.15 10.35 -4.12
N GLN A 119 -10.82 10.34 -4.24
CA GLN A 119 -9.92 10.99 -3.29
C GLN A 119 -10.09 12.51 -3.22
N MET A 120 -10.58 13.15 -4.28
CA MET A 120 -10.88 14.59 -4.28
C MET A 120 -12.05 14.95 -3.35
N PHE A 121 -12.95 14.00 -3.05
CA PHE A 121 -14.06 14.23 -2.12
C PHE A 121 -13.65 14.18 -0.64
N ASP A 122 -12.44 13.72 -0.35
CA ASP A 122 -11.89 13.79 1.00
C ASP A 122 -11.66 15.26 1.41
N GLU A 123 -12.08 15.64 2.62
CA GLU A 123 -12.02 17.03 3.10
C GLU A 123 -10.59 17.57 3.18
N ASP A 124 -9.61 16.66 3.38
CA ASP A 124 -8.19 16.98 3.45
C ASP A 124 -7.47 16.83 2.10
N SER A 125 -8.21 16.57 1.01
CA SER A 125 -7.63 16.36 -0.31
C SER A 125 -6.90 17.61 -0.83
N LEU A 126 -5.69 17.40 -1.32
CA LEU A 126 -4.88 18.42 -2.01
C LEU A 126 -4.89 18.22 -3.53
N ILE A 127 -5.75 17.34 -4.04
CA ILE A 127 -5.85 17.04 -5.47
C ILE A 127 -6.65 18.16 -6.16
N ASP A 128 -6.01 18.84 -7.10
CA ASP A 128 -6.69 19.79 -7.97
C ASP A 128 -7.41 19.03 -9.10
N GLU A 129 -8.67 19.43 -9.39
CA GLU A 129 -9.48 18.80 -10.46
C GLU A 129 -8.78 18.83 -11.82
N GLU A 130 -7.96 19.86 -12.06
CA GLU A 130 -7.18 20.04 -13.29
C GLU A 130 -6.04 19.01 -13.44
N ASP A 131 -5.58 18.41 -12.34
CA ASP A 131 -4.45 17.48 -12.32
C ASP A 131 -4.89 16.00 -12.39
N ILE A 132 -6.18 15.70 -12.18
CA ILE A 132 -6.71 14.32 -12.12
C ILE A 132 -6.37 13.49 -13.35
N GLU A 133 -6.58 14.03 -14.55
CA GLU A 133 -6.33 13.30 -15.80
C GLU A 133 -4.82 13.10 -16.03
N GLN A 134 -3.99 14.08 -15.68
CA GLN A 134 -2.54 13.99 -15.82
C GLN A 134 -1.96 12.95 -14.85
N ASP A 135 -2.40 12.97 -13.60
CA ASP A 135 -2.04 11.97 -12.59
C ASP A 135 -2.47 10.56 -13.03
N ALA A 136 -3.69 10.43 -13.55
CA ALA A 136 -4.20 9.16 -14.05
C ALA A 136 -3.44 8.64 -15.27
N GLU A 137 -3.05 9.53 -16.19
CA GLU A 137 -2.16 9.20 -17.32
C GLU A 137 -0.84 8.65 -16.80
N TRP A 138 -0.21 9.34 -15.85
CA TRP A 138 1.05 8.89 -15.27
C TRP A 138 0.94 7.52 -14.58
N ILE A 139 -0.06 7.33 -13.72
CA ILE A 139 -0.30 6.05 -13.04
C ILE A 139 -0.53 4.94 -14.07
N SER A 140 -1.38 5.16 -15.07
CA SER A 140 -1.69 4.12 -16.06
C SER A 140 -0.49 3.67 -16.88
N VAL A 141 0.34 4.65 -17.32
CA VAL A 141 1.57 4.40 -18.05
C VAL A 141 2.60 3.71 -17.17
N GLU A 142 2.71 4.11 -15.91
CA GLU A 142 3.62 3.48 -14.96
C GLU A 142 3.26 2.01 -14.72
N LEU A 143 1.99 1.71 -14.40
CA LEU A 143 1.53 0.35 -14.13
C LEU A 143 1.69 -0.57 -15.36
N MET A 144 1.41 -0.06 -16.57
CA MET A 144 1.71 -0.80 -17.79
C MET A 144 3.20 -0.97 -18.03
N GLY A 145 4.03 0.02 -17.68
CA GLY A 145 5.49 -0.09 -17.75
C GLY A 145 6.03 -1.21 -16.87
N TRP A 146 5.53 -1.32 -15.63
CA TRP A 146 5.83 -2.42 -14.73
C TRP A 146 5.48 -3.77 -15.36
N HIS A 147 4.26 -3.89 -15.91
CA HIS A 147 3.79 -5.11 -16.58
C HIS A 147 4.69 -5.48 -17.78
N ASP A 148 4.91 -4.52 -18.68
CA ASP A 148 5.62 -4.77 -19.94
C ASP A 148 7.09 -5.10 -19.71
N HIS A 149 7.75 -4.40 -18.77
CA HIS A 149 9.12 -4.68 -18.38
C HIS A 149 9.25 -6.09 -17.78
N ALA A 150 8.40 -6.43 -16.80
CA ALA A 150 8.42 -7.76 -16.18
C ALA A 150 8.13 -8.88 -17.19
N SER A 151 7.19 -8.66 -18.11
CA SER A 151 6.86 -9.65 -19.15
C SER A 151 8.02 -9.87 -20.12
N ARG A 152 8.71 -8.79 -20.47
CA ARG A 152 9.80 -8.82 -21.45
C ARG A 152 11.10 -9.40 -20.90
N GLU A 153 11.50 -9.03 -19.69
CA GLU A 153 12.78 -9.46 -19.10
C GLU A 153 12.65 -10.80 -18.36
N TYR A 154 11.56 -11.00 -17.62
CA TYR A 154 11.39 -12.15 -16.72
C TYR A 154 10.31 -13.13 -17.19
N GLY A 155 9.61 -12.85 -18.30
CA GLY A 155 8.57 -13.73 -18.82
C GLY A 155 7.29 -13.76 -17.99
N PHE A 156 7.04 -12.69 -17.21
CA PHE A 156 5.80 -12.53 -16.45
C PHE A 156 4.57 -12.59 -17.38
N GLU A 157 3.56 -13.36 -16.96
CA GLU A 157 2.26 -13.47 -17.62
C GLU A 157 1.16 -13.11 -16.62
N TYR A 158 0.43 -12.02 -16.90
CA TYR A 158 -0.68 -11.62 -16.05
C TYR A 158 -1.86 -12.59 -16.13
N SER A 159 -2.40 -12.94 -14.96
CA SER A 159 -3.54 -13.84 -14.79
C SER A 159 -4.50 -13.23 -13.77
N ASP A 160 -5.74 -13.00 -14.18
CA ASP A 160 -6.80 -12.46 -13.32
C ASP A 160 -6.98 -13.30 -12.05
N ASP A 161 -6.98 -14.63 -12.20
CA ASP A 161 -7.23 -15.55 -11.10
C ASP A 161 -6.08 -15.54 -10.10
N ASP A 162 -4.83 -15.50 -10.57
CA ASP A 162 -3.65 -15.47 -9.71
C ASP A 162 -3.53 -14.13 -8.98
N PHE A 163 -3.86 -13.03 -9.66
CA PHE A 163 -3.89 -11.70 -9.07
C PHE A 163 -4.92 -11.57 -7.95
N VAL A 164 -6.16 -12.03 -8.17
CA VAL A 164 -7.20 -11.99 -7.13
C VAL A 164 -6.82 -12.88 -5.95
N ASN A 165 -6.28 -14.07 -6.20
CA ASN A 165 -5.80 -14.96 -5.15
C ASN A 165 -4.67 -14.34 -4.32
N TYR A 166 -3.78 -13.56 -4.95
CA TYR A 166 -2.71 -12.84 -4.25
C TYR A 166 -3.27 -11.78 -3.30
N VAL A 167 -4.18 -10.92 -3.79
CA VAL A 167 -4.79 -9.86 -2.97
C VAL A 167 -5.56 -10.44 -1.79
N GLU A 168 -6.29 -11.54 -1.99
CA GLU A 168 -7.06 -12.20 -0.93
C GLU A 168 -6.17 -12.89 0.14
N GLN A 169 -4.98 -13.36 -0.21
CA GLN A 169 -4.09 -14.08 0.73
C GLN A 169 -3.30 -13.14 1.64
N GLU A 170 -2.90 -12.00 1.12
CA GLU A 170 -2.04 -11.05 1.84
C GLU A 170 -2.81 -10.10 2.77
N ASN A 171 -4.15 -10.15 2.77
CA ASN A 171 -5.02 -9.28 3.58
C ASN A 171 -4.68 -7.78 3.47
N PHE A 172 -4.23 -7.30 2.31
CA PHE A 172 -3.82 -5.91 2.11
C PHE A 172 -4.93 -4.87 2.34
N LEU A 173 -6.19 -5.31 2.36
CA LEU A 173 -7.35 -4.44 2.46
C LEU A 173 -7.66 -3.98 3.90
N GLU A 174 -6.88 -4.37 4.92
CA GLU A 174 -7.28 -4.13 6.32
C GLU A 174 -7.01 -2.70 6.84
N GLU A 175 -6.27 -1.84 6.13
CA GLU A 175 -5.75 -0.59 6.71
C GLU A 175 -6.33 0.73 6.14
N ASP A 176 -7.05 0.73 5.01
CA ASP A 176 -7.57 1.95 4.38
C ASP A 176 -9.08 1.91 4.15
N THR A 177 -9.84 2.44 5.12
CA THR A 177 -11.31 2.45 5.06
C THR A 177 -11.87 3.19 3.84
N HIS A 178 -11.21 4.24 3.35
CA HIS A 178 -11.69 4.96 2.18
C HIS A 178 -11.60 4.07 0.94
N THR A 179 -10.46 3.42 0.75
CA THR A 179 -10.26 2.48 -0.36
C THR A 179 -11.20 1.28 -0.25
N ILE A 180 -11.42 0.74 0.95
CA ILE A 180 -12.36 -0.38 1.18
C ILE A 180 -13.77 0.02 0.72
N ILE A 181 -14.27 1.19 1.13
CA ILE A 181 -15.63 1.62 0.77
C ILE A 181 -15.80 1.75 -0.75
N LEU A 182 -14.83 2.36 -1.46
CA LEU A 182 -14.88 2.42 -2.92
C LEU A 182 -14.91 1.02 -3.54
N LEU A 183 -14.06 0.12 -3.05
CA LEU A 183 -14.00 -1.26 -3.53
C LEU A 183 -15.31 -2.02 -3.28
N GLU A 184 -15.95 -1.83 -2.13
CA GLU A 184 -17.26 -2.42 -1.81
C GLU A 184 -18.34 -1.95 -2.80
N GLU A 185 -18.47 -0.64 -3.03
CA GLU A 185 -19.45 -0.09 -3.98
C GLU A 185 -19.22 -0.58 -5.42
N LEU A 186 -17.96 -0.73 -5.82
CA LEU A 186 -17.61 -1.32 -7.11
C LEU A 186 -17.95 -2.82 -7.18
N ALA A 187 -17.73 -3.58 -6.09
CA ALA A 187 -18.05 -5.00 -6.02
C ALA A 187 -19.56 -5.24 -6.10
N GLU A 188 -20.38 -4.36 -5.50
CA GLU A 188 -21.83 -4.39 -5.60
C GLU A 188 -22.31 -4.07 -7.03
N THR A 189 -21.61 -3.18 -7.72
CA THR A 189 -21.95 -2.78 -9.09
C THR A 189 -21.56 -3.86 -10.10
N ASN A 190 -20.27 -4.23 -10.15
CA ASN A 190 -19.73 -5.19 -11.10
C ASN A 190 -18.37 -5.74 -10.64
N ARG A 191 -18.23 -7.07 -10.61
CA ARG A 191 -16.99 -7.75 -10.20
C ARG A 191 -15.75 -7.37 -11.02
N ASN A 192 -15.90 -7.08 -12.32
CA ASN A 192 -14.78 -6.63 -13.13
C ASN A 192 -14.29 -5.25 -12.70
N LEU A 193 -15.20 -4.32 -12.39
CA LEU A 193 -14.82 -2.98 -11.92
C LEU A 193 -14.05 -3.06 -10.60
N TYR A 194 -14.51 -3.88 -9.66
CA TYR A 194 -13.80 -4.17 -8.43
C TYR A 194 -12.37 -4.68 -8.70
N LYS A 195 -12.26 -5.70 -9.56
CA LYS A 195 -10.95 -6.30 -9.92
C LYS A 195 -10.01 -5.28 -10.58
N ARG A 196 -10.49 -4.52 -11.56
CA ARG A 196 -9.70 -3.46 -12.23
C ARG A 196 -9.27 -2.37 -11.25
N GLN A 197 -10.11 -2.05 -10.26
CA GLN A 197 -9.72 -1.11 -9.21
C GLN A 197 -8.61 -1.68 -8.33
N LEU A 198 -8.67 -2.97 -7.95
CA LEU A 198 -7.58 -3.62 -7.20
C LEU A 198 -6.24 -3.54 -7.93
N GLU A 199 -6.22 -3.61 -9.27
CA GLU A 199 -4.98 -3.47 -10.06
C GLU A 199 -4.28 -2.13 -9.79
N ILE A 200 -5.03 -1.04 -9.61
CA ILE A 200 -4.47 0.28 -9.30
C ILE A 200 -3.67 0.25 -7.99
N HIS A 201 -4.10 -0.55 -7.02
CA HIS A 201 -3.50 -0.59 -5.69
C HIS A 201 -2.38 -1.64 -5.57
N PHE A 202 -2.52 -2.79 -6.23
CA PHE A 202 -1.71 -3.97 -5.91
C PHE A 202 -0.90 -4.55 -7.06
N ILE A 203 -1.08 -4.08 -8.31
CA ILE A 203 -0.43 -4.73 -9.46
C ILE A 203 1.10 -4.71 -9.37
N LYS A 204 1.71 -3.62 -8.88
CA LYS A 204 3.18 -3.55 -8.75
C LYS A 204 3.71 -4.59 -7.78
N GLN A 205 3.07 -4.72 -6.61
CA GLN A 205 3.46 -5.71 -5.61
C GLN A 205 3.24 -7.12 -6.13
N PHE A 206 2.11 -7.39 -6.80
CA PHE A 206 1.84 -8.67 -7.42
C PHE A 206 2.90 -9.06 -8.47
N ILE A 207 3.27 -8.12 -9.35
CA ILE A 207 4.33 -8.31 -10.34
C ILE A 207 5.65 -8.64 -9.63
N TRP A 208 6.03 -7.83 -8.65
CA TRP A 208 7.27 -8.03 -7.90
C TRP A 208 7.32 -9.40 -7.23
N GLU A 209 6.28 -9.76 -6.49
CA GLU A 209 6.18 -11.05 -5.80
C GLU A 209 6.25 -12.24 -6.76
N SER A 210 5.78 -12.06 -8.00
CA SER A 210 5.82 -13.08 -9.04
C SER A 210 7.22 -13.28 -9.65
N ILE A 211 8.08 -12.26 -9.65
CA ILE A 211 9.38 -12.28 -10.36
C ILE A 211 10.61 -12.13 -9.45
N LYS A 212 10.43 -11.82 -8.17
CA LYS A 212 11.55 -11.48 -7.27
C LYS A 212 12.64 -12.56 -7.17
N GLU A 213 12.26 -13.84 -7.27
CA GLU A 213 13.21 -14.95 -7.27
C GLU A 213 14.04 -15.00 -8.57
N ASP A 214 13.43 -14.68 -9.72
CA ASP A 214 14.11 -14.61 -11.01
C ASP A 214 15.07 -13.42 -11.05
N VAL A 215 14.63 -12.25 -10.55
CA VAL A 215 15.47 -11.05 -10.38
C VAL A 215 16.69 -11.35 -9.49
N ALA A 216 16.47 -12.03 -8.35
CA ALA A 216 17.57 -12.45 -7.47
C ALA A 216 18.53 -13.41 -8.17
N SER A 217 18.01 -14.40 -8.91
CA SER A 217 18.83 -15.35 -9.66
C SER A 217 19.68 -14.66 -10.74
N GLU A 218 19.16 -13.65 -11.43
CA GLU A 218 19.91 -12.90 -12.44
C GLU A 218 21.01 -12.02 -11.84
N ALA A 219 20.74 -11.41 -10.68
CA ALA A 219 21.73 -10.66 -9.91
C ALA A 219 22.85 -11.55 -9.34
N GLY A 220 22.71 -12.88 -9.42
CA GLY A 220 23.66 -13.85 -8.88
C GLY A 220 23.53 -14.03 -7.37
N GLU A 221 22.39 -13.64 -6.81
CA GLU A 221 22.04 -13.81 -5.41
C GLU A 221 21.45 -15.21 -5.15
N GLU A 222 21.59 -15.71 -3.91
CA GLU A 222 20.96 -16.97 -3.50
C GLU A 222 19.47 -16.74 -3.22
N THR A 223 18.58 -17.71 -3.48
CA THR A 223 17.12 -17.55 -3.32
C THR A 223 16.64 -17.34 -1.86
N ASP A 224 17.52 -17.53 -0.86
CA ASP A 224 17.23 -17.34 0.56
C ASP A 224 17.76 -15.98 1.06
N LEU A 225 17.36 -14.91 0.38
CA LEU A 225 17.70 -13.55 0.75
C LEU A 225 16.90 -13.09 1.97
N SER A 226 17.54 -12.30 2.83
CA SER A 226 16.83 -11.51 3.84
C SER A 226 15.95 -10.45 3.18
N ASP A 227 14.87 -10.05 3.85
CA ASP A 227 13.95 -9.00 3.38
C ASP A 227 14.66 -7.72 2.94
N GLU A 228 15.72 -7.30 3.64
CA GLU A 228 16.52 -6.10 3.28
C GLU A 228 17.17 -6.22 1.89
N ASN A 229 17.59 -7.42 1.49
CA ASN A 229 18.21 -7.64 0.18
C ASN A 229 17.14 -7.66 -0.92
N TYR A 230 15.97 -8.26 -0.66
CA TYR A 230 14.84 -8.16 -1.59
C TYR A 230 14.37 -6.72 -1.76
N GLN A 231 14.38 -5.91 -0.70
CA GLN A 231 14.04 -4.49 -0.81
C GLN A 231 15.04 -3.72 -1.69
N GLN A 232 16.34 -4.03 -1.62
CA GLN A 232 17.33 -3.43 -2.51
C GLN A 232 17.11 -3.84 -3.97
N LEU A 233 16.79 -5.12 -4.21
CA LEU A 233 16.46 -5.61 -5.55
C LEU A 233 15.18 -4.97 -6.09
N PHE A 234 14.16 -4.78 -5.26
CA PHE A 234 12.93 -4.06 -5.61
C PHE A 234 13.24 -2.64 -6.12
N TYR A 235 14.06 -1.88 -5.39
CA TYR A 235 14.44 -0.53 -5.82
C TYR A 235 15.28 -0.51 -7.10
N SER A 236 16.15 -1.50 -7.29
CA SER A 236 16.92 -1.63 -8.54
C SER A 236 15.98 -1.90 -9.72
N PHE A 237 15.06 -2.84 -9.56
CA PHE A 237 14.05 -3.16 -10.56
C PHE A 237 13.16 -1.95 -10.88
N GLU A 238 12.67 -1.25 -9.85
CA GLU A 238 11.87 -0.03 -10.01
C GLU A 238 12.63 1.05 -10.80
N GLN A 239 13.92 1.24 -10.53
CA GLN A 239 14.74 2.18 -11.29
C GLN A 239 14.83 1.80 -12.77
N GLU A 240 15.01 0.52 -13.09
CA GLU A 240 15.05 0.05 -14.49
C GLU A 240 13.72 0.32 -15.21
N VAL A 241 12.59 0.06 -14.55
CA VAL A 241 11.25 0.38 -15.09
C VAL A 241 11.09 1.88 -15.33
N ILE A 242 11.46 2.71 -14.35
CA ILE A 242 11.33 4.17 -14.46
C ILE A 242 12.25 4.75 -15.55
N GLU A 243 13.48 4.25 -15.68
CA GLU A 243 14.40 4.65 -16.75
C GLU A 243 13.80 4.35 -18.12
N GLU A 244 13.25 3.15 -18.32
CA GLU A 244 12.58 2.76 -19.56
C GLU A 244 11.33 3.63 -19.83
N LEU A 245 10.55 3.94 -18.81
CA LEU A 245 9.39 4.81 -18.93
C LEU A 245 9.77 6.24 -19.36
N ILE A 246 10.84 6.79 -18.80
CA ILE A 246 11.37 8.12 -19.19
C ILE A 246 11.83 8.11 -20.64
N GLU A 247 12.53 7.06 -21.07
CA GLU A 247 13.01 6.93 -22.45
C GLU A 247 11.86 6.83 -23.45
N ASN A 248 10.80 6.11 -23.09
CA ASN A 248 9.66 5.84 -23.98
C ASN A 248 8.60 6.95 -23.96
N ASN A 249 8.48 7.70 -22.85
CA ASN A 249 7.45 8.73 -22.66
C ASN A 249 8.03 10.09 -22.22
N PRO A 250 9.00 10.68 -22.94
CA PRO A 250 9.71 11.87 -22.49
C PRO A 250 8.78 13.06 -22.22
N SER A 251 7.67 13.18 -22.94
CA SER A 251 6.69 14.25 -22.73
C SER A 251 6.03 14.23 -21.34
N LEU A 252 5.87 13.06 -20.73
CA LEU A 252 5.31 12.94 -19.38
C LEU A 252 6.27 13.45 -18.29
N PHE A 253 7.57 13.56 -18.60
CA PHE A 253 8.61 13.97 -17.65
C PHE A 253 9.18 15.36 -17.93
N GLU A 254 8.83 15.98 -19.07
CA GLU A 254 9.32 17.30 -19.48
C GLU A 254 8.40 18.46 -19.06
N GLU A 255 7.15 18.20 -18.66
CA GLU A 255 6.22 19.21 -18.13
C GLU A 255 6.23 19.25 -16.59
N ASN A 256 7.24 19.90 -16.03
CA ASN A 256 7.27 20.39 -14.63
C ASN A 256 8.11 21.67 -14.52
#